data_AF-A0A0C6FBB5-F1
#
_entry.id   AF-A0A0C6FBB5-F1
#
_cell.length_a   1.000
_cell.length_b   1.000
_cell.length_c   1.000
_cell.angle_alpha   90.00
_cell.angle_beta   90.00
_cell.angle_gamma   90.00
#
_symmetry.space_group_name_H-M   'P 1'
#
loop_
_entity.id
_entity.type
_entity.pdbx_description
1 polymer ?
#
loop_
_entity_poly.entity_id
_entity_poly.type
_entity_poly.pdbx_seq_one_letter_code
_entity_poly.pdbx_strand_id
1 'polypeptide(L)' 'MAGLWSVGVGFGEKRLVEAATRQMSRLPYYHTFTHKANEPAILLAEKLVQMSPDGLDHVFFTNSGSEANDTVVKLV' A
#
# COMPACT_ATOMS: atom_id res chain seq x y z
N MET A 1 18.49 -12.53 4.44
CA MET A 1 17.26 -12.69 3.60
C MET A 1 16.08 -11.85 4.07
N ALA A 2 16.04 -11.28 5.29
CA ALA A 2 14.92 -10.42 5.75
C ALA A 2 13.53 -11.05 5.47
N GLY A 3 13.34 -12.30 5.88
CA GLY A 3 12.23 -13.15 5.41
C GLY A 3 12.48 -13.61 3.97
N LEU A 4 11.86 -12.92 3.02
CA LEU A 4 12.07 -13.06 1.58
C LEU A 4 12.22 -11.66 0.95
N TRP A 5 13.30 -10.97 1.30
CA TRP A 5 13.62 -9.59 0.88
C TRP A 5 12.55 -8.54 1.24
N SER A 6 11.72 -8.80 2.27
CA SER A 6 10.53 -7.99 2.59
C SER A 6 10.60 -7.25 3.93
N VAL A 7 11.41 -7.71 4.88
CA VAL A 7 11.45 -7.14 6.24
C VAL A 7 12.48 -6.00 6.34
N GLY A 8 12.20 -4.88 5.66
CA GLY A 8 13.14 -3.76 5.51
C GLY A 8 13.43 -2.94 6.79
N VAL A 9 12.55 -2.99 7.80
CA VAL A 9 12.69 -2.26 9.07
C VAL A 9 13.02 -3.15 10.27
N GLY A 10 13.40 -4.41 10.01
CA GLY A 10 13.63 -5.41 11.05
C GLY A 10 12.35 -6.04 11.62
N PHE A 11 12.51 -6.98 12.54
CA PHE A 11 11.42 -7.72 13.16
C PHE A 11 10.95 -7.00 14.44
N GLY A 12 9.62 -6.91 14.66
CA GLY A 12 9.05 -6.40 15.90
C GLY A 12 8.94 -4.86 16.01
N GLU A 13 8.90 -4.14 14.89
CA GLU A 13 8.66 -2.70 14.87
C GLU A 13 7.28 -2.34 15.47
N LYS A 14 7.29 -1.81 16.69
CA LYS A 14 6.06 -1.48 17.45
C LYS A 14 5.18 -0.47 16.73
N ARG A 15 5.78 0.50 16.02
CA ARG A 15 5.00 1.53 15.29
C ARG A 15 4.08 0.92 14.24
N LEU A 16 4.51 -0.15 13.57
CA LEU A 16 3.69 -0.85 12.57
C LEU A 16 2.53 -1.61 13.22
N VAL A 17 2.79 -2.28 14.34
CA VAL A 17 1.75 -2.98 15.12
C VAL A 17 0.69 -2.00 15.58
N GLU A 18 1.09 -0.89 16.20
CA GLU A 18 0.15 0.13 16.69
C GLU A 18 -0.64 0.79 15.56
N ALA A 19 0.00 1.08 14.42
CA ALA A 19 -0.68 1.64 13.24
C ALA A 19 -1.75 0.69 12.70
N ALA A 20 -1.42 -0.61 12.58
CA ALA A 20 -2.36 -1.63 12.15
C ALA A 20 -3.53 -1.76 13.15
N THR A 21 -3.24 -1.84 14.46
CA THR A 21 -4.28 -1.94 15.50
C THR A 21 -5.24 -0.74 15.45
N ARG A 22 -4.71 0.49 15.38
CA ARG A 22 -5.56 1.69 15.30
C ARG A 22 -6.48 1.67 14.07
N GLN A 23 -5.96 1.30 12.90
CA GLN A 23 -6.78 1.26 11.69
C GLN A 23 -7.82 0.14 11.76
N MET A 24 -7.45 -1.05 12.23
CA MET A 24 -8.37 -2.17 12.39
C MET A 24 -9.52 -1.85 13.36
N SER A 25 -9.25 -1.09 14.43
CA SER A 25 -10.30 -0.64 15.35
C SER A 25 -11.20 0.46 14.77
N ARG A 26 -10.68 1.31 13.87
CA ARG A 26 -11.44 2.43 13.28
C ARG A 26 -12.26 2.02 12.06
N LEU A 27 -11.63 1.37 11.09
CA LEU A 27 -12.24 0.88 9.86
C LEU A 27 -11.36 -0.25 9.30
N PRO A 28 -11.66 -1.52 9.62
CA PRO A 28 -10.81 -2.64 9.24
C PRO A 28 -10.86 -2.92 7.73
N TYR A 29 -11.98 -2.62 7.08
CA TYR A 29 -12.15 -2.84 5.65
C TYR A 29 -13.31 -2.02 5.07
N TYR A 30 -13.10 -1.49 3.87
CA TYR A 30 -14.15 -1.02 2.96
C TYR A 30 -13.58 -1.04 1.53
N HIS A 31 -14.43 -1.19 0.53
CA HIS A 31 -13.98 -1.21 -0.86
C HIS A 31 -13.53 0.19 -1.33
N THR A 32 -12.70 0.22 -2.38
CA THR A 32 -12.26 1.47 -3.05
C THR A 32 -12.87 1.66 -4.44
N PHE A 33 -13.86 0.84 -4.81
CA PHE A 33 -14.63 1.04 -6.04
C PHE A 33 -15.46 2.33 -6.02
N THR A 34 -15.89 2.78 -7.20
CA THR A 34 -16.86 3.87 -7.39
C THR A 34 -16.51 5.15 -6.62
N HIS A 35 -15.26 5.58 -6.74
CA HIS A 35 -14.71 6.78 -6.10
C HIS A 35 -14.77 6.76 -4.56
N LYS A 36 -14.87 5.58 -3.95
CA LYS A 36 -14.69 5.42 -2.51
C LYS A 36 -13.21 5.29 -2.19
N ALA A 37 -12.82 5.85 -1.06
CA ALA A 37 -11.45 5.79 -0.57
C ALA A 37 -11.45 5.74 0.96
N ASN A 38 -10.28 5.45 1.52
CA ASN A 38 -10.00 5.59 2.93
C ASN A 38 -8.75 6.49 3.09
N GLU A 39 -8.70 7.19 4.22
CA GLU A 39 -7.63 8.14 4.53
C GLU A 39 -6.22 7.51 4.41
N PRO A 40 -5.93 6.30 4.93
CA PRO A 40 -4.61 5.67 4.77
C PRO A 40 -4.19 5.43 3.32
N ALA A 41 -5.11 4.99 2.46
CA ALA A 41 -4.82 4.74 1.04
C ALA A 41 -4.50 6.04 0.29
N ILE A 42 -5.20 7.14 0.60
CA ILE A 42 -4.94 8.46 0.01
C ILE A 42 -3.54 8.95 0.40
N LEU A 43 -3.22 8.93 1.69
CA LEU A 43 -1.94 9.39 2.21
C LEU A 43 -0.77 8.54 1.68
N LEU A 44 -0.96 7.23 1.56
CA LEU A 44 0.04 6.34 0.99
C LEU A 44 0.26 6.61 -0.50
N ALA A 45 -0.81 6.80 -1.27
CA ALA A 45 -0.69 7.11 -2.69
C ALA A 45 0.06 8.44 -2.92
N GLU A 46 -0.29 9.48 -2.17
CA GLU A 46 0.42 10.77 -2.22
C GLU A 46 1.91 10.60 -1.88
N LYS A 47 2.22 9.87 -0.81
CA LYS A 47 3.60 9.64 -0.38
C LYS A 47 4.41 8.87 -1.43
N LEU A 48 3.81 7.89 -2.09
CA LEU A 48 4.45 7.09 -3.13
C LEU A 48 4.74 7.93 -4.38
N VAL A 49 3.79 8.78 -4.82
CA VAL A 49 4.00 9.71 -5.93
C VAL A 49 5.17 10.65 -5.63
N GLN A 50 5.23 11.23 -4.42
CA GLN A 50 6.35 12.09 -4.00
C GLN A 50 7.72 11.40 -4.01
N MET A 51 7.75 10.07 -3.88
CA MET A 51 8.98 9.27 -3.89
C MET A 51 9.30 8.68 -5.26
N SER A 52 8.38 8.79 -6.21
CA SER A 52 8.51 8.21 -7.55
C SER A 52 9.24 9.15 -8.50
N PRO A 53 9.86 8.62 -9.57
CA PRO A 53 10.37 9.44 -10.66
C PRO A 53 9.30 10.33 -11.31
N ASP A 54 9.75 11.41 -11.96
CA ASP A 54 8.88 12.31 -12.71
C ASP A 54 8.04 11.54 -13.76
N GLY A 55 6.75 11.90 -13.85
CA GLY A 55 5.78 11.29 -14.77
C GLY A 55 5.02 10.08 -14.20
N LEU A 56 5.23 9.70 -12.94
CA LEU A 56 4.45 8.68 -12.23
C LEU A 56 3.54 9.31 -11.17
N ASP A 57 2.35 9.73 -11.60
CA ASP A 57 1.42 10.53 -10.78
C ASP A 57 0.25 9.73 -10.16
N HIS A 58 0.16 8.43 -10.43
CA HIS A 58 -0.96 7.57 -10.00
C HIS A 58 -0.49 6.23 -9.44
N VAL A 59 -1.23 5.74 -8.44
CA VAL A 59 -0.96 4.45 -7.76
C VAL A 59 -2.19 3.56 -7.82
N PHE A 60 -1.97 2.30 -8.21
CA PHE A 60 -2.95 1.22 -8.12
C PHE A 60 -2.45 0.16 -7.15
N PHE A 61 -3.22 -0.15 -6.10
CA PHE A 61 -2.80 -1.09 -5.06
C PHE A 61 -3.22 -2.53 -5.36
N THR A 62 -2.31 -3.47 -5.08
CA THR A 62 -2.55 -4.93 -5.10
C THR A 62 -2.01 -5.55 -3.82
N ASN A 63 -2.30 -6.84 -3.58
CA ASN A 63 -1.86 -7.55 -2.37
C ASN A 63 -0.53 -8.28 -2.54
N SER A 64 0.00 -8.37 -3.76
CA SER A 64 1.27 -9.03 -4.05
C SER A 64 1.97 -8.47 -5.29
N GLY A 65 3.26 -8.78 -5.40
CA GLY A 65 4.03 -8.47 -6.61
C GLY A 65 3.53 -9.21 -7.85
N SER A 66 3.04 -10.44 -7.72
CA SER A 66 2.46 -11.18 -8.84
C SER A 66 1.17 -10.53 -9.34
N GLU A 67 0.27 -10.12 -8.44
CA GLU A 67 -0.94 -9.38 -8.82
C GLU A 67 -0.63 -8.03 -9.48
N ALA A 68 0.43 -7.35 -9.02
CA ALA A 68 0.91 -6.11 -9.65
C ALA A 68 1.37 -6.37 -11.10
N ASN A 69 2.11 -7.46 -11.33
CA ASN A 69 2.53 -7.87 -12.67
C ASN A 69 1.33 -8.22 -13.57
N ASP A 70 0.36 -8.99 -13.07
CA ASP A 70 -0.86 -9.30 -13.82
C ASP A 70 -1.67 -8.04 -14.14
N THR A 71 -1.67 -7.06 -13.23
CA THR A 71 -2.40 -5.80 -13.41
C THR A 71 -1.73 -4.93 -14.45
N VAL A 72 -0.41 -4.74 -14.39
CA VAL A 72 0.29 -3.87 -15.34
C VAL A 72 0.19 -4.42 -16.76
N VAL A 73 0.23 -5.73 -16.96
CA VAL A 73 0.03 -6.36 -18.29
C VAL A 73 -1.35 -6.07 -18.87
N LYS A 74 -2.38 -5.86 -18.04
CA LYS A 74 -3.75 -5.49 -18.50
C LYS A 74 -3.91 -4.00 -18.78
N LEU A 75 -3.02 -3.16 -18.28
CA LEU A 75 -3.06 -1.70 -18.46
C LEU A 75 -2.30 -1.23 -19.71
N VAL A 76 -1.37 -2.05 -20.21
CA VAL A 76 -0.68 -1.87 -21.51
C VAL A 76 -1.59 -2.33 -22.64
#